data_AF-A0A948STW6-F1
#
_entry.id   AF-A0A948STW6-F1
#
_cell.length_a   1.000
_cell.length_b   1.000
_cell.length_c   1.000
_cell.angle_alpha   90.00
_cell.angle_beta   90.00
_cell.angle_gamma   90.00
#
_symmetry.space_group_name_H-M   'P 1'
#
loop_
_entity.id
_entity.type
_entity.pdbx_description
1 polymer ?
#
loop_
_entity_poly.entity_id
_entity_poly.type
_entity_poly.pdbx_seq_one_letter_code
_entity_poly.pdbx_strand_id
1 'polypeptide(L)'
;MLHGRHILPAAVLAALAGCEQMSSDFSDASNSIFPPSPAEAGRWAVDDSDPENQRRGVLLLGNSTFGGDPVYINLYRLYIEENSDPVVKATAIQALARHGQPEDAVLIAKQLDSPVEQIRIAAARGLQRIHNPAIADQVWKKLIREEESASVRVELAIALGQYSTRDAFEALTAALDDRELSVNLAAADSLRLITGADFGLESARWRAWLDATPTALRADVPYYYPTFERTLGFGDYIVFWAIPTWEQPGLPAGMRAEATAPASVTPAPATPPTK
;
A
#
# COMPACT_ATOMS: atom_id res chain seq x y z
N MET A 1 31.08 -71.11 12.12
CA MET A 1 30.61 -70.44 13.35
C MET A 1 30.79 -68.94 13.15
N LEU A 2 29.67 -68.23 13.02
CA LEU A 2 29.57 -66.76 13.05
C LEU A 2 30.01 -66.22 14.41
N HIS A 3 30.57 -65.00 14.46
CA HIS A 3 30.47 -63.92 15.47
C HIS A 3 31.41 -62.80 14.93
N GLY A 4 31.10 -61.53 14.69
CA GLY A 4 29.95 -60.66 14.96
C GLY A 4 30.45 -59.30 15.48
N ARG A 5 30.01 -58.20 14.84
CA ARG A 5 29.81 -56.83 15.43
C ARG A 5 31.08 -55.97 15.61
N HIS A 6 31.14 -54.64 15.40
CA HIS A 6 30.31 -53.59 14.80
C HIS A 6 31.23 -52.38 14.56
N ILE A 7 31.16 -51.74 13.39
CA ILE A 7 31.66 -50.37 13.21
C ILE A 7 30.48 -49.45 13.52
N LEU A 8 30.58 -48.68 14.60
CA LEU A 8 29.67 -47.57 14.92
C LEU A 8 29.85 -46.46 13.86
N PRO A 9 28.78 -45.95 13.21
CA PRO A 9 28.91 -44.73 12.45
C PRO A 9 28.91 -43.55 13.43
N ALA A 10 29.94 -42.71 13.33
CA ALA A 10 29.93 -41.37 13.89
C ALA A 10 28.87 -40.54 13.13
N ALA A 11 27.67 -40.45 13.70
CA ALA A 11 26.63 -39.55 13.24
C ALA A 11 26.06 -38.80 14.44
N VAL A 12 26.77 -37.77 14.90
CA VAL A 12 26.22 -36.77 15.81
C VAL A 12 26.81 -35.41 15.43
N LEU A 13 25.92 -34.39 15.47
CA LEU A 13 26.11 -32.95 15.30
C LEU A 13 25.77 -32.34 13.93
N ALA A 14 24.48 -32.36 13.58
CA ALA A 14 23.87 -31.33 12.73
C ALA A 14 22.36 -31.13 13.03
N ALA A 15 21.96 -31.11 14.31
CA ALA A 15 20.53 -31.12 14.68
C ALA A 15 20.07 -29.96 15.59
N LEU A 16 20.83 -28.86 15.71
CA LEU A 16 20.45 -27.74 16.58
C LEU A 16 20.12 -26.44 15.85
N ALA A 17 20.38 -26.32 14.55
CA ALA A 17 19.96 -25.16 13.75
C ALA A 17 18.57 -25.34 13.08
N GLY A 18 17.98 -26.54 13.15
CA GLY A 18 16.73 -26.86 12.45
C GLY A 18 15.46 -26.80 13.30
N CYS A 19 15.56 -26.77 14.63
CA CYS A 19 14.37 -26.78 15.49
C CYS A 19 13.62 -25.44 15.48
N GLU A 20 14.33 -24.31 15.40
CA GLU A 20 13.69 -22.99 15.31
C GLU A 20 12.97 -22.81 13.97
N GLN A 21 13.61 -23.15 12.85
CA GLN A 21 13.01 -23.09 11.51
C GLN A 21 11.79 -24.02 11.38
N MET A 22 11.88 -25.25 11.89
CA MET A 22 10.73 -26.16 11.87
C MET A 22 9.59 -25.68 12.78
N SER A 23 9.91 -25.02 13.89
CA SER A 23 8.90 -24.44 14.78
C SER A 23 8.22 -23.22 14.18
N SER A 24 8.96 -22.35 13.47
CA SER A 24 8.39 -21.21 12.75
C SER A 24 7.51 -21.68 11.60
N ASP A 25 7.98 -22.65 10.81
CA ASP A 25 7.24 -23.23 9.69
C ASP A 25 5.95 -23.93 10.17
N PHE A 26 6.02 -24.63 11.32
CA PHE A 26 4.83 -25.23 11.94
C PHE A 26 3.87 -24.18 12.52
N SER A 27 4.40 -23.10 13.10
CA SER A 27 3.59 -22.00 13.61
C SER A 27 2.84 -21.28 12.48
N ASP A 28 3.49 -21.05 11.33
CA ASP A 28 2.89 -20.43 10.16
C ASP A 28 1.84 -21.35 9.52
N ALA A 29 2.12 -22.66 9.46
CA ALA A 29 1.13 -23.65 9.05
C ALA A 29 -0.08 -23.68 10.01
N SER A 30 0.14 -23.59 11.33
CA SER A 30 -0.94 -23.57 12.32
C SER A 30 -1.79 -22.29 12.25
N ASN A 31 -1.15 -21.13 12.01
CA ASN A 31 -1.82 -19.84 11.85
C ASN A 31 -2.73 -19.80 10.61
N SER A 32 -2.41 -20.59 9.58
CA SER A 32 -3.28 -20.73 8.41
C SER A 32 -4.60 -21.47 8.69
N ILE A 33 -4.63 -22.29 9.74
CA ILE A 33 -5.79 -23.10 10.14
C ILE A 33 -6.56 -22.43 11.28
N PHE A 34 -5.85 -21.78 12.21
CA PHE A 34 -6.41 -21.07 13.35
C PHE A 34 -5.82 -19.66 13.39
N PRO A 35 -6.50 -18.65 12.80
CA PRO A 35 -6.00 -17.30 12.84
C PRO A 35 -5.91 -16.81 14.31
N PRO A 36 -4.84 -16.08 14.68
CA PRO A 36 -4.66 -15.60 16.04
C PRO A 36 -5.78 -14.64 16.42
N SER A 37 -6.18 -14.69 17.69
CA SER A 37 -7.19 -13.79 18.24
C SER A 37 -6.71 -12.33 18.24
N PRO A 38 -7.62 -11.33 18.26
CA PRO A 38 -7.26 -9.93 18.39
C PRO A 38 -6.32 -9.64 19.57
N ALA A 39 -6.54 -10.35 20.69
CA ALA A 39 -5.74 -10.22 21.89
C ALA A 39 -4.32 -10.80 21.72
N GLU A 40 -4.16 -11.87 20.95
CA GLU A 40 -2.84 -12.44 20.61
C GLU A 40 -2.06 -11.53 19.68
N ALA A 41 -2.70 -11.09 18.59
CA ALA A 41 -2.08 -10.15 17.66
C ALA A 41 -1.68 -8.85 18.37
N GLY A 42 -2.52 -8.34 19.29
CA GLY A 42 -2.19 -7.21 20.15
C GLY A 42 -1.00 -7.46 21.06
N ARG A 43 -0.90 -8.64 21.69
CA ARG A 43 0.24 -9.00 22.54
C ARG A 43 1.55 -9.07 21.77
N TRP A 44 1.54 -9.68 20.58
CA TRP A 44 2.71 -9.68 19.70
C TRP A 44 3.07 -8.28 19.23
N ALA A 45 2.07 -7.47 18.89
CA ALA A 45 2.30 -6.13 18.38
C ALA A 45 3.05 -5.25 19.39
N VAL A 46 2.79 -5.40 20.70
CA VAL A 46 3.43 -4.61 21.77
C VAL A 46 4.61 -5.31 22.44
N ASP A 47 5.12 -6.40 21.86
CA ASP A 47 6.27 -7.14 22.39
C ASP A 47 7.58 -6.41 22.04
N ASP A 48 8.01 -5.50 22.92
CA ASP A 48 9.25 -4.72 22.74
C ASP A 48 10.54 -5.56 22.78
N SER A 49 10.46 -6.86 23.08
CA SER A 49 11.62 -7.74 23.13
C SER A 49 12.01 -8.33 21.77
N ASP A 50 11.09 -8.37 20.80
CA ASP A 50 11.28 -9.01 19.50
C ASP A 50 10.60 -8.24 18.36
N PRO A 51 11.38 -7.53 17.51
CA PRO A 51 10.85 -6.81 16.35
C PRO A 51 10.06 -7.68 15.36
N GLU A 52 10.39 -8.97 15.25
CA GLU A 52 9.64 -9.86 14.35
C GLU A 52 8.25 -10.16 14.92
N ASN A 53 8.12 -10.35 16.24
CA ASN A 53 6.81 -10.44 16.88
C ASN A 53 6.01 -9.15 16.73
N GLN A 54 6.65 -7.99 16.92
CA GLN A 54 5.98 -6.70 16.67
C GLN A 54 5.46 -6.61 15.24
N ARG A 55 6.31 -6.92 14.26
CA ARG A 55 5.97 -6.90 12.83
C ARG A 55 4.79 -7.83 12.55
N ARG A 56 4.83 -9.07 13.05
CA ARG A 56 3.75 -10.06 12.87
C ARG A 56 2.45 -9.58 13.50
N GLY A 57 2.50 -9.08 14.73
CA GLY A 57 1.34 -8.52 15.42
C GLY A 57 0.70 -7.37 14.65
N VAL A 58 1.50 -6.36 14.26
CA VAL A 58 1.02 -5.21 13.48
C VAL A 58 0.44 -5.64 12.13
N LEU A 59 1.10 -6.57 11.42
CA LEU A 59 0.62 -7.09 10.14
C LEU A 59 -0.74 -7.79 10.28
N LEU A 60 -0.89 -8.63 11.30
CA LEU A 60 -2.13 -9.35 11.58
C LEU A 60 -3.26 -8.40 11.95
N LEU A 61 -3.00 -7.46 12.85
CA LEU A 61 -3.96 -6.42 13.21
C LEU A 61 -4.38 -5.64 11.94
N GLY A 62 -3.41 -5.17 11.16
CA GLY A 62 -3.66 -4.39 9.95
C GLY A 62 -4.44 -5.14 8.90
N ASN A 63 -4.25 -6.46 8.74
CA ASN A 63 -4.98 -7.29 7.77
C ASN A 63 -6.35 -7.79 8.29
N SER A 64 -6.67 -7.57 9.56
CA SER A 64 -7.91 -8.03 10.17
C SER A 64 -9.09 -7.07 9.93
N THR A 65 -10.32 -7.58 10.07
CA THR A 65 -11.55 -6.77 9.99
C THR A 65 -11.71 -5.78 11.15
N PHE A 66 -11.02 -6.02 12.27
CA PHE A 66 -11.03 -5.16 13.45
C PHE A 66 -9.78 -4.27 13.55
N GLY A 67 -8.89 -4.30 12.56
CA GLY A 67 -7.64 -3.52 12.54
C GLY A 67 -7.84 -2.01 12.56
N GLY A 68 -9.04 -1.53 12.25
CA GLY A 68 -9.43 -0.13 12.33
C GLY A 68 -9.92 0.33 13.70
N ASP A 69 -9.84 -0.50 14.74
CA ASP A 69 -10.12 -0.04 16.10
C ASP A 69 -9.18 1.12 16.48
N PRO A 70 -9.69 2.20 17.11
CA PRO A 70 -8.88 3.36 17.50
C PRO A 70 -7.61 3.02 18.29
N VAL A 71 -7.63 1.96 19.09
CA VAL A 71 -6.45 1.51 19.85
C VAL A 71 -5.33 1.07 18.90
N TYR A 72 -5.65 0.32 17.84
CA TYR A 72 -4.66 -0.14 16.87
C TYR A 72 -4.21 0.99 15.94
N ILE A 73 -5.11 1.88 15.53
CA ILE A 73 -4.74 3.07 14.75
C ILE A 73 -3.71 3.92 15.51
N ASN A 74 -3.92 4.13 16.80
CA ASN A 74 -2.96 4.86 17.63
C ASN A 74 -1.62 4.13 17.76
N LEU A 75 -1.64 2.80 17.86
CA LEU A 75 -0.40 2.00 17.83
C LEU A 75 0.35 2.16 16.50
N TYR A 76 -0.35 2.14 15.35
CA TYR A 76 0.28 2.33 14.05
C TYR A 76 0.94 3.71 13.94
N ARG A 77 0.24 4.76 14.37
CA ARG A 77 0.78 6.12 14.41
C ARG A 77 2.05 6.19 15.27
N LEU A 78 2.01 5.64 16.48
CA LEU A 78 3.16 5.56 17.38
C LEU A 78 4.35 4.86 16.71
N TYR A 79 4.11 3.74 16.03
CA TYR A 79 5.21 2.98 15.40
C TYR A 79 5.80 3.66 14.18
N ILE A 80 5.00 4.42 13.44
CA ILE A 80 5.50 5.23 12.33
C ILE A 80 6.44 6.33 12.86
N GLU A 81 6.09 6.95 13.99
CA GLU A 81 6.88 8.02 14.59
C GLU A 81 8.14 7.48 15.29
N GLU A 82 7.99 6.50 16.17
CA GLU A 82 9.00 6.19 17.19
C GLU A 82 9.74 4.87 16.97
N ASN A 83 9.18 3.90 16.22
CA ASN A 83 9.79 2.58 16.13
C ASN A 83 11.15 2.66 15.39
N SER A 84 12.16 1.99 15.93
CA SER A 84 13.52 1.99 15.37
C SER A 84 13.70 0.93 14.27
N ASP A 85 12.89 -0.12 14.26
CA ASP A 85 12.94 -1.18 13.26
C ASP A 85 12.24 -0.74 11.96
N PRO A 86 12.97 -0.71 10.82
CA PRO A 86 12.40 -0.25 9.56
C PRO A 86 11.27 -1.13 9.02
N VAL A 87 11.28 -2.43 9.34
CA VAL A 87 10.29 -3.40 8.86
C VAL A 87 9.00 -3.27 9.65
N VAL A 88 9.09 -3.12 10.98
CA VAL A 88 7.93 -2.81 11.83
C VAL A 88 7.31 -1.49 11.42
N LYS A 89 8.14 -0.45 11.20
CA LYS A 89 7.69 0.86 10.72
C LYS A 89 6.98 0.78 9.38
N ALA A 90 7.57 0.10 8.38
CA ALA A 90 6.93 -0.11 7.08
C ALA A 90 5.59 -0.87 7.20
N THR A 91 5.52 -1.85 8.10
CA THR A 91 4.29 -2.60 8.37
C THR A 91 3.21 -1.71 9.02
N ALA A 92 3.60 -0.84 9.94
CA ALA A 92 2.71 0.15 10.55
C ALA A 92 2.17 1.16 9.53
N ILE A 93 3.00 1.61 8.58
CA ILE A 93 2.56 2.45 7.45
C ILE A 93 1.49 1.72 6.63
N GLN A 94 1.70 0.44 6.30
CA GLN A 94 0.72 -0.35 5.53
C GLN A 94 -0.60 -0.52 6.29
N ALA A 95 -0.53 -0.82 7.59
CA ALA A 95 -1.72 -0.96 8.43
C ALA A 95 -2.50 0.36 8.54
N LEU A 96 -1.79 1.48 8.77
CA LEU A 96 -2.40 2.80 8.79
C LEU A 96 -2.97 3.20 7.42
N ALA A 97 -2.31 2.86 6.31
CA ALA A 97 -2.83 3.12 4.97
C ALA A 97 -4.14 2.36 4.67
N ARG A 98 -4.38 1.24 5.33
CA ARG A 98 -5.62 0.47 5.17
C ARG A 98 -6.78 1.03 5.98
N HIS A 99 -6.52 1.46 7.22
CA HIS A 99 -7.55 1.81 8.21
C HIS A 99 -7.60 3.29 8.61
N GLY A 100 -6.58 4.05 8.23
CA GLY A 100 -6.41 5.45 8.60
C GLY A 100 -7.38 6.39 7.90
N GLN A 101 -7.34 7.63 8.36
CA GLN A 101 -8.13 8.75 7.88
C GLN A 101 -7.29 9.67 6.99
N PRO A 102 -7.89 10.60 6.22
CA PRO A 102 -7.16 11.54 5.37
C PRO A 102 -6.02 12.28 6.09
N GLU A 103 -6.20 12.61 7.36
CA GLU A 103 -5.22 13.34 8.17
C GLU A 103 -3.93 12.52 8.40
N ASP A 104 -4.04 11.19 8.40
CA ASP A 104 -2.91 10.28 8.56
C ASP A 104 -1.95 10.31 7.36
N ALA A 105 -2.40 10.79 6.20
CA ALA A 105 -1.54 10.99 5.04
C ALA A 105 -0.38 11.94 5.33
N VAL A 106 -0.55 12.93 6.22
CA VAL A 106 0.53 13.85 6.61
C VAL A 106 1.64 13.11 7.36
N LEU A 107 1.28 12.18 8.25
CA LEU A 107 2.24 11.35 8.96
C LEU A 107 2.98 10.40 8.00
N ILE A 108 2.25 9.74 7.11
CA ILE A 108 2.84 8.84 6.11
C ILE A 108 3.74 9.61 5.14
N ALA A 109 3.34 10.80 4.69
CA ALA A 109 4.12 11.61 3.76
C ALA A 109 5.48 12.01 4.34
N LYS A 110 5.58 12.33 5.64
CA LYS A 110 6.88 12.57 6.31
C LYS A 110 7.88 11.42 6.11
N GLN A 111 7.40 10.18 6.00
CA GLN A 111 8.24 8.99 5.83
C GLN A 111 8.84 8.86 4.42
N LEU A 112 8.38 9.67 3.44
CA LEU A 112 9.03 9.79 2.13
C LEU A 112 10.47 10.34 2.23
N ASP A 113 10.84 10.99 3.33
CA ASP A 113 12.20 11.48 3.55
C ASP A 113 13.04 10.56 4.44
N SER A 114 12.56 9.34 4.71
CA SER A 114 13.31 8.33 5.45
C SER A 114 14.63 7.96 4.72
N PRO A 115 15.74 7.76 5.45
CA PRO A 115 16.98 7.26 4.86
C PRO A 115 16.83 5.82 4.33
N VAL A 116 15.86 5.06 4.85
CA VAL A 116 15.63 3.67 4.45
C VAL A 116 14.66 3.60 3.28
N GLU A 117 15.11 3.03 2.17
CA GLU A 117 14.30 2.91 0.95
C GLU A 117 13.01 2.12 1.16
N GLN A 118 13.03 1.01 1.92
CA GLN A 118 11.81 0.24 2.21
C GLN A 118 10.72 1.08 2.89
N ILE A 119 11.10 2.02 3.77
CA ILE A 119 10.15 2.93 4.41
C ILE A 119 9.57 3.90 3.38
N ARG A 120 10.40 4.46 2.48
CA ARG A 120 9.92 5.36 1.42
C ARG A 120 8.96 4.67 0.46
N ILE A 121 9.25 3.43 0.08
CA ILE A 121 8.35 2.60 -0.75
C ILE A 121 7.02 2.37 -0.03
N ALA A 122 7.07 1.95 1.25
CA ALA A 122 5.87 1.73 2.04
C ALA A 122 5.02 3.00 2.18
N ALA A 123 5.67 4.15 2.36
CA ALA A 123 5.03 5.45 2.41
C ALA A 123 4.35 5.83 1.08
N ALA A 124 5.09 5.76 -0.03
CA ALA A 124 4.55 6.07 -1.36
C ALA A 124 3.36 5.16 -1.72
N ARG A 125 3.47 3.86 -1.45
CA ARG A 125 2.36 2.91 -1.64
C ARG A 125 1.20 3.18 -0.69
N GLY A 126 1.49 3.52 0.57
CA GLY A 126 0.45 3.87 1.56
C GLY A 126 -0.38 5.09 1.14
N LEU A 127 0.27 6.09 0.54
CA LEU A 127 -0.38 7.30 0.03
C LEU A 127 -1.28 7.05 -1.18
N GLN A 128 -1.19 5.90 -1.86
CA GLN A 128 -2.19 5.49 -2.86
C GLN A 128 -3.54 5.20 -2.21
N ARG A 129 -3.56 4.81 -0.93
CA ARG A 129 -4.76 4.39 -0.21
C ARG A 129 -5.38 5.49 0.63
N ILE A 130 -4.70 6.62 0.81
CA ILE A 130 -5.19 7.79 1.54
C ILE A 130 -5.04 9.05 0.68
N HIS A 131 -6.17 9.61 0.28
CA HIS A 131 -6.26 10.87 -0.43
C HIS A 131 -6.24 12.04 0.55
N ASN A 132 -5.25 12.92 0.39
CA ASN A 132 -5.20 14.20 1.10
C ASN A 132 -4.52 15.25 0.22
N PRO A 133 -5.26 16.25 -0.31
CA PRO A 133 -4.69 17.30 -1.15
C PRO A 133 -3.51 18.07 -0.52
N ALA A 134 -3.43 18.13 0.82
CA ALA A 134 -2.36 18.85 1.52
C ALA A 134 -0.96 18.23 1.30
N ILE A 135 -0.86 16.96 0.91
CA ILE A 135 0.43 16.29 0.66
C ILE A 135 0.77 16.16 -0.82
N ALA A 136 -0.12 16.58 -1.73
CA ALA A 136 0.10 16.48 -3.18
C ALA A 136 1.44 17.13 -3.59
N ASP A 137 1.73 18.28 -2.99
CA ASP A 137 2.97 19.04 -3.18
C ASP A 137 4.23 18.26 -2.82
N GLN A 138 4.16 17.50 -1.73
CA GLN A 138 5.28 16.68 -1.29
C GLN A 138 5.49 15.48 -2.22
N VAL A 139 4.40 14.86 -2.69
CA VAL A 139 4.42 13.69 -3.57
C VAL A 139 5.02 14.04 -4.93
N TRP A 140 4.50 15.08 -5.61
CA TRP A 140 4.99 15.41 -6.95
C TRP A 140 6.44 15.92 -6.92
N LYS A 141 6.83 16.70 -5.90
CA LYS A 141 8.22 17.15 -5.73
C LYS A 141 9.17 15.99 -5.48
N LYS A 142 8.70 14.93 -4.81
CA LYS A 142 9.51 13.73 -4.56
C LYS A 142 9.66 12.88 -5.82
N LEU A 143 8.61 12.76 -6.63
CA LEU A 143 8.63 12.00 -7.89
C LEU A 143 9.72 12.49 -8.85
N ILE A 144 9.85 13.82 -9.01
CA ILE A 144 10.76 14.42 -10.00
C ILE A 144 12.23 14.48 -9.54
N ARG A 145 12.57 13.93 -8.38
CA ARG A 145 13.96 13.87 -7.90
C ARG A 145 14.71 12.75 -8.61
N GLU A 146 15.73 13.12 -9.37
CA GLU A 146 16.55 12.16 -10.14
C GLU A 146 17.27 11.15 -9.23
N GLU A 147 17.65 11.57 -8.02
CA GLU A 147 18.36 10.75 -7.04
C GLU A 147 17.47 9.76 -6.28
N GLU A 148 16.15 9.87 -6.39
CA GLU A 148 15.24 8.92 -5.74
C GLU A 148 15.29 7.54 -6.42
N SER A 149 14.98 6.48 -5.68
CA SER A 149 14.88 5.13 -6.25
C SER A 149 13.71 5.04 -7.23
N ALA A 150 13.93 4.33 -8.33
CA ALA A 150 12.89 4.02 -9.31
C ALA A 150 11.66 3.36 -8.67
N SER A 151 11.88 2.46 -7.71
CA SER A 151 10.80 1.77 -6.98
C SER A 151 9.89 2.77 -6.25
N VAL A 152 10.47 3.81 -5.64
CA VAL A 152 9.70 4.86 -4.96
C VAL A 152 8.99 5.75 -6.00
N ARG A 153 9.68 6.12 -7.09
CA ARG A 153 9.08 6.92 -8.17
C ARG A 153 7.87 6.24 -8.83
N VAL A 154 7.91 4.93 -9.05
CA VAL A 154 6.75 4.16 -9.55
C VAL A 154 5.55 4.35 -8.63
N GLU A 155 5.73 4.11 -7.33
CA GLU A 155 4.63 4.18 -6.35
C GLU A 155 4.10 5.62 -6.19
N LEU A 156 4.98 6.63 -6.31
CA LEU A 156 4.58 8.04 -6.31
C LEU A 156 3.82 8.44 -7.58
N ALA A 157 4.25 7.98 -8.75
CA ALA A 157 3.53 8.22 -10.01
C ALA A 157 2.11 7.65 -9.94
N ILE A 158 1.96 6.42 -9.45
CA ILE A 158 0.65 5.80 -9.19
C ILE A 158 -0.17 6.61 -8.19
N ALA A 159 0.44 7.08 -7.09
CA ALA A 159 -0.25 7.89 -6.09
C ALA A 159 -0.74 9.24 -6.66
N LEU A 160 0.00 9.83 -7.60
CA LEU A 160 -0.35 11.10 -8.24
C LEU A 160 -1.59 11.01 -9.14
N GLY A 161 -2.00 9.82 -9.58
CA GLY A 161 -3.26 9.62 -10.28
C GLY A 161 -4.50 10.03 -9.46
N GLN A 162 -4.35 10.26 -8.15
CA GLN A 162 -5.40 10.81 -7.28
C GLN A 162 -5.56 12.32 -7.36
N TYR A 163 -4.58 13.05 -7.91
CA TYR A 163 -4.53 14.51 -7.86
C TYR A 163 -4.64 15.09 -9.26
N SER A 164 -5.85 15.48 -9.65
CA SER A 164 -6.15 16.14 -10.93
C SER A 164 -5.75 17.63 -10.92
N THR A 165 -4.48 17.92 -10.59
CA THR A 165 -3.90 19.27 -10.54
C THR A 165 -2.87 19.47 -11.65
N ARG A 166 -2.61 20.73 -12.01
CA ARG A 166 -1.60 21.07 -13.03
C ARG A 166 -0.19 20.60 -12.62
N ASP A 167 0.17 20.75 -11.35
CA ASP A 167 1.50 20.36 -10.87
C ASP A 167 1.70 18.84 -10.90
N ALA A 168 0.68 18.07 -10.54
CA ALA A 168 0.71 16.61 -10.67
C ALA A 168 0.81 16.20 -12.15
N PHE A 169 0.05 16.85 -13.04
CA PHE A 169 0.14 16.62 -14.47
C PHE A 169 1.54 16.87 -15.02
N GLU A 170 2.16 18.01 -14.68
CA GLU A 170 3.51 18.35 -15.16
C GLU A 170 4.57 17.37 -14.63
N ALA A 171 4.46 16.96 -13.37
CA ALA A 171 5.35 15.97 -12.77
C ALA A 171 5.22 14.60 -13.43
N LEU A 172 3.99 14.13 -13.67
CA LEU A 172 3.74 12.88 -14.40
C LEU A 172 4.23 12.97 -15.85
N THR A 173 4.04 14.10 -16.51
CA THR A 173 4.50 14.31 -17.88
C THR A 173 6.04 14.34 -17.96
N ALA A 174 6.73 14.86 -16.94
CA ALA A 174 8.19 14.73 -16.82
C ALA A 174 8.62 13.27 -16.59
N ALA A 175 7.87 12.51 -15.80
CA ALA A 175 8.15 11.10 -15.51
C ALA A 175 7.96 10.17 -16.73
N LEU A 176 7.30 10.63 -17.81
CA LEU A 176 7.26 9.91 -19.08
C LEU A 176 8.64 9.76 -19.75
N ASP A 177 9.57 10.66 -19.44
CA ASP A 177 10.94 10.69 -19.95
C ASP A 177 11.94 10.08 -18.94
N ASP A 178 11.47 9.43 -17.86
CA ASP A 178 12.29 8.71 -16.88
C ASP A 178 13.09 7.57 -17.55
N ARG A 179 14.24 7.22 -16.97
CA ARG A 179 15.11 6.14 -17.46
C ARG A 179 14.49 4.76 -17.27
N GLU A 180 13.59 4.63 -16.30
CA GLU A 180 12.99 3.36 -15.90
C GLU A 180 11.59 3.20 -16.50
N LEU A 181 11.42 2.16 -17.32
CA LEU A 181 10.17 1.90 -18.05
C LEU A 181 8.96 1.78 -17.11
N SER A 182 9.14 1.19 -15.93
CA SER A 182 8.09 1.06 -14.94
C SER A 182 7.56 2.42 -14.46
N VAL A 183 8.43 3.43 -14.34
CA VAL A 183 8.05 4.80 -13.99
C VAL A 183 7.28 5.44 -15.13
N ASN A 184 7.76 5.27 -16.38
CA ASN A 184 7.08 5.82 -17.56
C ASN A 184 5.66 5.28 -17.70
N LEU A 185 5.48 3.96 -17.53
CA LEU A 185 4.18 3.31 -17.64
C LEU A 185 3.24 3.74 -16.50
N ALA A 186 3.72 3.77 -15.26
CA ALA A 186 2.94 4.27 -14.13
C ALA A 186 2.48 5.73 -14.32
N ALA A 187 3.36 6.56 -14.89
CA ALA A 187 3.05 7.95 -15.19
C ALA A 187 2.02 8.08 -16.33
N ALA A 188 2.18 7.32 -17.41
CA ALA A 188 1.23 7.29 -18.52
C ALA A 188 -0.17 6.83 -18.06
N ASP A 189 -0.24 5.76 -17.26
CA ASP A 189 -1.49 5.23 -16.71
C ASP A 189 -2.21 6.30 -15.86
N SER A 190 -1.46 7.01 -15.02
CA SER A 190 -1.99 8.08 -14.17
C SER A 190 -2.42 9.30 -14.98
N LEU A 191 -1.69 9.65 -16.04
CA LEU A 191 -2.09 10.71 -16.99
C LEU A 191 -3.40 10.35 -17.69
N ARG A 192 -3.53 9.12 -18.19
CA ARG A 192 -4.78 8.66 -18.80
C ARG A 192 -5.95 8.74 -17.82
N LEU A 193 -5.72 8.42 -16.55
CA LEU A 193 -6.74 8.52 -15.53
C LEU A 193 -7.19 9.97 -15.29
N ILE A 194 -6.26 10.89 -15.05
CA ILE A 194 -6.59 12.29 -14.72
C ILE A 194 -6.99 13.15 -15.92
N THR A 195 -6.91 12.62 -17.16
CA THR A 195 -7.25 13.37 -18.38
C THR A 195 -8.31 12.71 -19.26
N GLY A 196 -8.41 11.37 -19.23
CA GLY A 196 -9.17 10.58 -20.20
C GLY A 196 -8.57 10.55 -21.61
N ALA A 197 -7.44 11.21 -21.86
CA ALA A 197 -6.72 11.17 -23.13
C ALA A 197 -5.66 10.05 -23.12
N ASP A 198 -5.09 9.72 -24.29
CA ASP A 198 -3.96 8.81 -24.39
C ASP A 198 -3.03 9.25 -25.52
N PHE A 199 -1.82 9.67 -25.14
CA PHE A 199 -0.73 9.99 -26.07
C PHE A 199 0.51 9.12 -25.85
N GLY A 200 0.34 7.98 -25.15
CA GLY A 200 1.43 7.10 -24.78
C GLY A 200 2.52 7.82 -23.97
N LEU A 201 3.77 7.59 -24.34
CA LEU A 201 4.94 8.16 -23.67
C LEU A 201 5.40 9.50 -24.28
N GLU A 202 4.64 10.08 -25.21
CA GLU A 202 5.03 11.32 -25.91
C GLU A 202 4.77 12.56 -25.04
N SER A 203 5.72 12.91 -24.16
CA SER A 203 5.56 14.01 -23.19
C SER A 203 5.22 15.37 -23.82
N ALA A 204 5.75 15.65 -25.02
CA ALA A 204 5.42 16.87 -25.77
C ALA A 204 3.95 16.96 -26.20
N ARG A 205 3.32 15.82 -26.56
CA ARG A 205 1.91 15.78 -26.98
C ARG A 205 0.98 16.00 -25.81
N TRP A 206 1.31 15.44 -24.65
CA TRP A 206 0.60 15.70 -23.39
C TRP A 206 0.58 17.19 -23.06
N ARG A 207 1.73 17.87 -23.08
CA ARG A 207 1.80 19.33 -22.80
C ARG A 207 1.04 20.16 -23.81
N ALA A 208 1.25 19.90 -25.11
CA ALA A 208 0.54 20.61 -26.17
C ALA A 208 -1.00 20.44 -26.07
N TRP A 209 -1.45 19.26 -25.64
CA TRP A 209 -2.86 19.01 -25.39
C TRP A 209 -3.38 19.81 -24.20
N LEU A 210 -2.69 19.83 -23.05
CA LEU A 210 -3.14 20.58 -21.87
C LEU A 210 -3.16 22.09 -22.14
N ASP A 211 -2.20 22.62 -22.89
CA ASP A 211 -2.18 24.03 -23.30
C ASP A 211 -3.40 24.38 -24.18
N ALA A 212 -3.84 23.46 -25.05
CA ALA A 212 -5.03 23.61 -25.87
C ALA A 212 -6.34 23.42 -25.08
N THR A 213 -6.32 22.61 -24.01
CA THR A 213 -7.49 22.34 -23.16
C THR A 213 -7.17 22.48 -21.66
N PRO A 214 -6.96 23.71 -21.13
CA PRO A 214 -6.47 23.91 -19.77
C PRO A 214 -7.39 23.42 -18.65
N THR A 215 -8.68 23.22 -18.94
CA THR A 215 -9.70 22.75 -17.99
C THR A 215 -10.06 21.27 -18.16
N ALA A 216 -9.29 20.50 -18.94
CA ALA A 216 -9.61 19.11 -19.26
C ALA A 216 -9.12 18.08 -18.22
N LEU A 217 -8.52 18.52 -17.11
CA LEU A 217 -8.20 17.63 -16.00
C LEU A 217 -9.48 17.14 -15.32
N ARG A 218 -9.57 15.83 -15.13
CA ARG A 218 -10.75 15.10 -14.69
C ARG A 218 -10.70 14.83 -13.20
N ALA A 219 -11.21 15.76 -12.41
CA ALA A 219 -11.45 15.53 -10.97
C ALA A 219 -12.70 14.66 -10.70
N ASP A 220 -13.52 14.40 -11.73
CA ASP A 220 -14.75 13.61 -11.65
C ASP A 220 -14.52 12.08 -11.65
N VAL A 221 -13.36 11.63 -12.11
CA VAL A 221 -13.07 10.20 -12.26
C VAL A 221 -12.55 9.65 -10.93
N PRO A 222 -13.18 8.61 -10.37
CA PRO A 222 -12.68 7.97 -9.17
C PRO A 222 -11.35 7.27 -9.43
N TYR A 223 -10.37 7.53 -8.56
CA TYR A 223 -9.13 6.76 -8.50
C TYR A 223 -9.36 5.48 -7.70
N TYR A 224 -8.82 4.36 -8.19
CA TYR A 224 -8.74 3.09 -7.47
C TYR A 224 -7.27 2.72 -7.30
N TYR A 225 -6.84 2.47 -6.07
CA TYR A 225 -5.47 2.01 -5.84
C TYR A 225 -5.28 0.60 -6.42
N PRO A 226 -4.13 0.29 -7.03
CA PRO A 226 -3.88 -1.03 -7.56
C PRO A 226 -3.74 -2.06 -6.43
N THR A 227 -4.26 -3.26 -6.67
CA THR A 227 -4.05 -4.43 -5.81
C THR A 227 -3.42 -5.56 -6.62
N PHE A 228 -2.71 -6.45 -5.94
CA PHE A 228 -2.10 -7.59 -6.61
C PHE A 228 -3.16 -8.64 -6.93
N GLU A 229 -3.30 -8.97 -8.21
CA GLU A 229 -4.08 -10.11 -8.69
C GLU A 229 -3.21 -10.99 -9.58
N ARG A 230 -3.36 -12.32 -9.45
CA ARG A 230 -2.73 -13.29 -10.36
C ARG A 230 -3.75 -14.32 -10.81
N THR A 231 -3.55 -14.87 -12.02
CA THR A 231 -4.39 -15.96 -12.51
C THR A 231 -4.19 -17.21 -11.65
N LEU A 232 -5.30 -17.93 -11.39
CA LEU A 232 -5.26 -19.22 -10.71
C LEU A 232 -4.61 -20.24 -11.64
N GLY A 233 -3.53 -20.86 -11.17
CA GLY A 233 -2.89 -21.97 -11.84
C GLY A 233 -3.55 -23.29 -11.48
N PHE A 234 -3.18 -24.35 -12.18
CA PHE A 234 -3.64 -25.71 -11.89
C PHE A 234 -3.46 -26.11 -10.41
N GLY A 235 -2.35 -25.71 -9.79
CA GLY A 235 -2.07 -25.97 -8.38
C GLY A 235 -3.08 -25.34 -7.41
N ASP A 236 -3.59 -24.15 -7.71
CA ASP A 236 -4.58 -23.49 -6.84
C ASP A 236 -5.92 -24.25 -6.84
N TYR A 237 -6.28 -24.88 -7.96
CA TYR A 237 -7.48 -25.71 -8.07
C TYR A 237 -7.32 -27.09 -7.40
N ILE A 238 -6.10 -27.60 -7.26
CA ILE A 238 -5.85 -28.81 -6.45
C ILE A 238 -6.14 -28.51 -4.98
N VAL A 239 -5.77 -27.33 -4.49
CA VAL A 239 -6.04 -26.85 -3.13
C VAL A 239 -7.36 -26.06 -3.09
N PHE A 240 -8.43 -26.64 -3.63
CA PHE A 240 -9.72 -25.95 -3.84
C PHE A 240 -10.38 -25.40 -2.56
N TRP A 241 -9.98 -25.88 -1.38
CA TRP A 241 -10.47 -25.37 -0.08
C TRP A 241 -9.68 -24.15 0.43
N ALA A 242 -8.60 -23.76 -0.24
CA ALA A 242 -7.77 -22.61 0.11
C ALA A 242 -7.47 -21.73 -1.13
N ILE A 243 -8.46 -21.56 -2.01
CA ILE A 243 -8.35 -20.68 -3.17
C ILE A 243 -8.06 -19.26 -2.66
N PRO A 244 -6.97 -18.61 -3.10
CA PRO A 244 -6.63 -17.27 -2.64
C PRO A 244 -7.70 -16.28 -3.09
N THR A 245 -8.14 -15.43 -2.17
CA THR A 245 -8.99 -14.27 -2.47
C THR A 245 -8.12 -13.02 -2.44
N TRP A 246 -8.10 -12.26 -3.53
CA TRP A 246 -7.35 -11.00 -3.61
C TRP A 246 -8.18 -9.83 -3.07
N GLU A 247 -7.48 -8.84 -2.55
CA GLU A 247 -8.10 -7.55 -2.22
C GLU A 247 -8.56 -6.88 -3.51
N GLN A 248 -9.82 -6.47 -3.57
CA GLN A 248 -10.34 -5.71 -4.71
C GLN A 248 -9.85 -4.26 -4.64
N PRO A 249 -9.50 -3.63 -5.79
CA PRO A 249 -9.18 -2.20 -5.84
C PRO A 249 -10.29 -1.36 -5.20
N GLY A 250 -9.91 -0.42 -4.34
CA GLY A 250 -10.85 0.42 -3.60
C GLY A 250 -10.59 1.91 -3.82
N LEU A 251 -11.57 2.74 -3.47
CA LEU A 251 -11.36 4.18 -3.34
C LEU A 251 -10.39 4.46 -2.18
N PRO A 252 -9.52 5.47 -2.23
CA PRO A 252 -8.74 5.93 -1.09
C PRO A 252 -9.60 6.45 0.07
N ALA A 253 -9.10 6.36 1.31
CA ALA A 253 -9.65 7.13 2.43
C ALA A 253 -9.59 8.63 2.08
N GLY A 254 -10.64 9.39 2.33
CA GLY A 254 -10.79 10.78 1.85
C GLY A 254 -11.78 10.90 0.71
N MET A 255 -11.50 10.26 -0.43
CA MET A 255 -12.47 10.20 -1.54
C MET A 255 -13.76 9.46 -1.14
N ARG A 256 -13.65 8.40 -0.31
CA ARG A 256 -14.85 7.72 0.25
C ARG A 256 -15.71 8.65 1.11
N ALA A 257 -15.08 9.53 1.89
CA ALA A 257 -15.79 10.45 2.77
C ALA A 257 -16.54 11.50 1.95
N GLU A 258 -15.90 12.03 0.90
CA GLU A 258 -16.53 12.94 -0.08
C GLU A 258 -17.70 12.27 -0.81
N ALA A 259 -17.55 11.02 -1.26
CA ALA A 259 -18.61 10.28 -1.93
C ALA A 259 -19.83 9.95 -1.02
N THR A 260 -19.62 9.88 0.30
CA THR A 260 -20.67 9.56 1.28
C THR A 260 -21.34 10.82 1.85
N ALA A 261 -20.76 12.01 1.66
CA ALA A 261 -21.37 13.27 2.07
C ALA A 261 -22.69 13.47 1.30
N PRO A 262 -23.84 13.69 1.97
CA PRO A 262 -25.10 13.91 1.26
C PRO A 262 -24.94 15.17 0.41
N ALA A 263 -25.11 15.02 -0.92
CA ALA A 263 -25.24 16.14 -1.82
C ALA A 263 -26.26 17.11 -1.19
N SER A 264 -25.83 18.34 -0.89
CA SER A 264 -26.71 19.40 -0.42
C SER A 264 -27.64 19.78 -1.56
N VAL A 265 -28.64 18.94 -1.82
CA VAL A 265 -29.78 19.25 -2.66
C VAL A 265 -30.52 20.33 -1.89
N THR A 266 -30.19 21.58 -2.19
CA THR A 266 -31.04 22.71 -1.82
C THR A 266 -32.35 22.46 -2.57
N PRO A 267 -33.47 22.17 -1.87
CA PRO A 267 -34.72 21.95 -2.57
C PRO A 267 -35.09 23.25 -3.30
N ALA A 268 -35.30 23.15 -4.62
CA ALA A 268 -35.79 24.27 -5.42
C ALA A 268 -37.10 24.80 -4.80
N PRO A 269 -37.32 26.13 -4.77
CA PRO A 269 -38.52 26.70 -4.18
C PRO A 269 -39.76 26.18 -4.94
N ALA A 270 -40.66 25.53 -4.21
CA ALA A 270 -41.91 25.01 -4.74
C ALA A 270 -42.75 26.15 -5.32
N THR A 271 -43.08 26.05 -6.61
CA THR A 271 -44.02 26.95 -7.28
C THR A 271 -45.45 26.56 -6.85
N PRO A 272 -46.29 27.49 -6.37
CA PRO A 272 -47.66 27.16 -5.97
C PRO A 272 -48.54 26.85 -7.19
N PRO A 273 -49.51 25.92 -7.06
CA PRO A 273 -50.40 25.55 -8.16
C PRO A 273 -51.33 26.70 -8.53
N THR A 274 -51.37 27.04 -9.82
CA THR A 274 -52.36 27.91 -10.44
C THR A 274 -53.75 27.31 -10.31
N LYS A 275 -54.70 28.09 -9.79
CA LYS A 275 -56.14 27.80 -9.81
C LYS A 275 -56.75 28.12 -11.16
#